data_AF-A0A955CR16-F1
#
_entry.id   AF-A0A955CR16-F1
#
_cell.length_a   1.000
_cell.length_b   1.000
_cell.length_c   1.000
_cell.angle_alpha   90.00
_cell.angle_beta   90.00
_cell.angle_gamma   90.00
#
_symmetry.space_group_name_H-M   'P 1'
#
loop_
_entity.id
_entity.type
_entity.pdbx_description
1 polymer ?
#
loop_
_entity_poly.entity_id
_entity_poly.type
_entity_poly.pdbx_seq_one_letter_code
_entity_poly.pdbx_strand_id
1 'polypeptide(L)'
;MQRTHQPDLPRLCERCGYDVDSLSKDQVCPECGSSVDGVRTGSAWQQQPSLGSWLKTNTAVVLHPLRTFSNIIPEHARSTRLLWINSFVTALCFAVIPMLPGPSRSGLRTWLTHSSSTRIEFVVSGAVLVLGTLAVAGLSHAESLGFRLIGKRRKWRITPDVARSIVSHASIGWLIFAVVTIGLMIVANQIADNALRHGSGEKRLYLMFMPVEAALLGAGLSLLCFETLAYIGLLRCRYANGHSPVV
;
A
#
# COMPACT_ATOMS: atom_id res chain seq x y z
N MET A 1 -9.48 3.14 -29.69
CA MET A 1 -9.92 4.17 -28.71
C MET A 1 -9.25 5.48 -29.07
N GLN A 2 -9.96 6.39 -29.73
CA GLN A 2 -9.47 7.76 -30.00
C GLN A 2 -9.37 8.50 -28.66
N ARG A 3 -8.19 9.04 -28.32
CA ARG A 3 -8.06 9.97 -27.19
C ARG A 3 -8.80 11.24 -27.60
N THR A 4 -9.93 11.52 -26.95
CA THR A 4 -10.60 12.81 -27.05
C THR A 4 -9.59 13.90 -26.70
N HIS A 5 -9.52 14.95 -27.54
CA HIS A 5 -8.65 16.10 -27.31
C HIS A 5 -9.06 16.73 -25.98
N GLN A 6 -8.32 16.43 -24.92
CA GLN A 6 -8.58 16.98 -23.61
C GLN A 6 -8.13 18.44 -23.67
N PRO A 7 -9.01 19.43 -23.37
CA PRO A 7 -8.61 20.84 -23.40
C PRO A 7 -7.39 21.01 -22.50
N ASP A 8 -6.39 21.76 -22.99
CA ASP A 8 -5.16 22.03 -22.27
C ASP A 8 -5.51 22.73 -20.95
N LEU A 9 -5.54 21.94 -19.88
CA LEU A 9 -5.77 22.45 -18.54
C LEU A 9 -4.55 23.28 -18.15
N PRO A 10 -4.75 24.44 -17.51
CA PRO A 10 -3.66 25.35 -17.22
C PRO A 10 -2.59 24.67 -16.37
N ARG A 11 -1.31 24.89 -16.67
CA ARG A 11 -0.22 24.34 -15.89
C ARG A 11 -0.15 25.08 -14.57
N LEU A 12 -0.12 24.32 -13.47
CA LEU A 12 0.02 24.89 -12.14
C LEU A 12 1.39 24.56 -11.57
N CYS A 13 1.95 25.44 -10.76
CA CYS A 13 3.09 25.13 -9.91
C CYS A 13 2.71 23.98 -8.97
N GLU A 14 3.41 22.86 -9.02
CA GLU A 14 3.03 21.67 -8.27
C GLU A 14 3.13 21.83 -6.74
N ARG A 15 3.88 22.84 -6.28
CA ARG A 15 4.09 23.14 -4.85
C ARG A 15 2.98 24.02 -4.28
N CYS A 16 2.71 25.16 -4.91
CA CYS A 16 1.79 26.18 -4.38
C CYS A 16 0.46 26.30 -5.15
N GLY A 17 0.37 25.77 -6.37
CA GLY A 17 -0.82 25.85 -7.22
C GLY A 17 -0.95 27.14 -8.03
N TYR A 18 0.08 28.01 -8.06
CA TYR A 18 0.11 29.21 -8.90
C TYR A 18 0.04 28.86 -10.39
N ASP A 19 -0.66 29.66 -11.20
CA ASP A 19 -0.74 29.48 -12.65
C ASP A 19 0.61 29.83 -13.30
N VAL A 20 1.22 28.86 -13.99
CA VAL A 20 2.54 29.01 -14.61
C VAL A 20 2.49 28.99 -16.14
N ASP A 21 1.31 29.09 -16.75
CA ASP A 21 1.18 29.06 -18.22
C ASP A 21 1.87 30.24 -18.91
N SER A 22 1.94 31.39 -18.24
CA SER A 22 2.62 32.59 -18.75
C SER A 22 4.14 32.59 -18.49
N LEU A 23 4.64 31.64 -17.71
CA LEU A 23 6.06 31.57 -17.35
C LEU A 23 6.81 30.64 -18.32
N SER A 24 8.06 31.00 -18.63
CA SER A 24 8.94 30.08 -19.34
C SER A 24 9.35 28.92 -18.42
N LYS A 25 9.72 27.78 -19.01
CA LYS A 25 10.10 26.57 -18.25
C LYS A 25 11.26 26.81 -17.28
N ASP A 26 12.20 27.67 -17.67
CA ASP A 26 13.41 27.96 -16.88
C ASP A 26 13.17 28.96 -15.74
N GLN A 27 11.98 29.56 -15.65
CA GLN A 27 11.63 30.49 -14.59
C GLN A 27 11.29 29.77 -13.28
N VAL A 28 11.45 30.51 -12.18
CA VAL A 28 10.99 30.10 -10.85
C VAL A 28 9.58 30.64 -10.62
N CYS A 29 8.78 29.89 -9.89
CA CYS A 29 7.44 30.31 -9.49
C CYS A 29 7.54 31.55 -8.58
N PRO A 30 6.83 32.66 -8.89
CA PRO A 30 6.92 33.90 -8.12
C PRO A 30 6.39 33.78 -6.69
N GLU A 31 5.46 32.85 -6.44
CA GLU A 31 4.85 32.65 -5.12
C GLU A 31 5.74 31.86 -4.14
N CYS A 32 6.43 30.83 -4.62
CA CYS A 32 7.12 29.88 -3.74
C CYS A 32 8.57 29.56 -4.11
N GLY A 33 9.08 30.18 -5.19
CA GLY A 33 10.47 30.05 -5.65
C GLY A 33 10.84 28.69 -6.23
N SER A 34 9.91 27.73 -6.37
CA SER A 34 10.23 26.44 -7.00
C SER A 34 10.34 26.56 -8.52
N SER A 35 11.22 25.77 -9.14
CA SER A 35 11.30 25.66 -10.60
C SER A 35 9.95 25.27 -11.22
N VAL A 36 9.60 25.91 -12.35
CA VAL A 36 8.37 25.67 -13.10
C VAL A 36 8.43 24.36 -13.91
N ASP A 37 9.62 23.97 -14.39
CA ASP A 37 9.82 22.75 -15.18
C ASP A 37 10.12 21.51 -14.33
N GLY A 38 9.42 21.35 -13.21
CA GLY A 38 9.49 20.15 -12.39
C GLY A 38 8.97 18.92 -13.13
N VAL A 39 9.70 18.42 -14.12
CA VAL A 39 9.36 17.23 -14.88
C VAL A 39 9.51 16.04 -13.93
N ARG A 40 8.37 15.46 -13.57
CA ARG A 40 8.30 14.21 -12.84
C ARG A 40 8.98 13.12 -13.66
N THR A 41 10.05 12.54 -13.14
CA THR A 41 10.79 11.46 -13.81
C THR A 41 10.09 10.11 -13.72
N GLY A 42 9.09 9.97 -12.87
CA GLY A 42 8.48 8.70 -12.48
C GLY A 42 9.30 7.95 -11.44
N SER A 43 8.66 6.96 -10.80
CA SER A 43 9.36 5.95 -10.00
C SER A 43 10.09 4.94 -10.90
N ALA A 44 11.00 4.15 -10.32
CA ALA A 44 11.69 3.10 -11.08
C ALA A 44 10.71 2.13 -11.75
N TRP A 45 9.62 1.76 -11.05
CA TRP A 45 8.54 0.94 -11.60
C TRP A 45 7.84 1.63 -12.77
N GLN A 46 7.57 2.93 -12.65
CA GLN A 46 6.95 3.69 -13.72
C GLN A 46 7.88 3.82 -14.92
N GLN A 47 9.19 3.90 -14.76
CA GLN A 47 10.12 3.99 -15.90
C GLN A 47 10.25 2.65 -16.63
N GLN A 48 10.52 1.57 -15.89
CA GLN A 48 10.76 0.23 -16.46
C GLN A 48 10.20 -0.86 -15.51
N PRO A 49 8.95 -1.30 -15.69
CA PRO A 49 8.33 -2.31 -14.83
C PRO A 49 9.08 -3.65 -14.86
N SER A 50 9.64 -4.05 -13.72
CA SER A 50 10.38 -5.31 -13.51
C SER A 50 10.37 -5.65 -12.01
N LEU A 51 10.75 -6.88 -11.62
CA LEU A 51 10.86 -7.23 -10.20
C LEU A 51 11.89 -6.35 -9.46
N GLY A 52 13.01 -6.04 -10.12
CA GLY A 52 14.03 -5.16 -9.55
C GLY A 52 13.53 -3.73 -9.36
N SER A 53 12.76 -3.19 -10.32
CA SER A 53 12.19 -1.85 -10.19
C SER A 53 10.99 -1.78 -9.24
N TRP A 54 10.24 -2.87 -9.08
CA TRP A 54 9.22 -3.05 -8.04
C TRP A 54 9.86 -2.92 -6.66
N LEU A 55 10.90 -3.71 -6.38
CA LEU A 55 11.63 -3.66 -5.11
C LEU A 55 12.24 -2.27 -4.86
N LYS A 56 12.94 -1.70 -5.85
CA LYS A 56 13.51 -0.34 -5.74
C LYS A 56 12.45 0.72 -5.45
N THR A 57 11.29 0.62 -6.08
CA THR A 57 10.18 1.57 -5.88
C THR A 57 9.63 1.47 -4.47
N ASN A 58 9.32 0.25 -4.01
CA ASN A 58 8.81 0.03 -2.67
C ASN A 58 9.79 0.49 -1.58
N THR A 59 11.08 0.16 -1.72
CA THR A 59 12.13 0.64 -0.81
C THR A 59 12.24 2.16 -0.82
N ALA A 60 12.17 2.81 -1.99
CA ALA A 60 12.23 4.27 -2.09
C ALA A 60 10.99 4.95 -1.50
N VAL A 61 9.80 4.36 -1.61
CA VAL A 61 8.58 4.88 -0.96
C VAL A 61 8.72 4.84 0.56
N VAL A 62 9.24 3.74 1.10
CA VAL A 62 9.40 3.58 2.56
C VAL A 62 10.49 4.49 3.13
N LEU A 63 11.67 4.53 2.49
CA LEU A 63 12.82 5.26 3.02
C LEU A 63 12.81 6.75 2.67
N HIS A 64 12.25 7.12 1.51
CA HIS A 64 12.28 8.49 0.99
C HIS A 64 10.92 8.92 0.42
N PRO A 65 9.82 8.83 1.18
CA PRO A 65 8.47 9.07 0.67
C PRO A 65 8.33 10.46 0.03
N LEU A 66 8.87 11.50 0.66
CA LEU A 66 8.75 12.87 0.16
C LEU A 66 9.39 13.04 -1.23
N ARG A 67 10.58 12.48 -1.45
CA ARG A 67 11.27 12.54 -2.74
C ARG A 67 10.56 11.68 -3.78
N THR A 68 10.14 10.47 -3.38
CA THR A 68 9.49 9.53 -4.29
C THR A 68 8.16 10.08 -4.80
N PHE A 69 7.28 10.59 -3.92
CA PHE A 69 6.00 11.17 -4.34
C PHE A 69 6.13 12.50 -5.11
N SER A 70 7.21 13.25 -4.91
CA SER A 70 7.51 14.41 -5.77
C SER A 70 7.89 14.00 -7.20
N ASN A 71 8.36 12.77 -7.41
CA ASN A 71 8.80 12.28 -8.73
C ASN A 71 7.78 11.40 -9.44
N ILE A 72 6.75 10.87 -8.77
CA ILE A 72 5.78 9.97 -9.42
C ILE A 72 5.02 10.67 -10.54
N ILE A 73 4.79 9.98 -11.65
CA ILE A 73 4.00 10.49 -12.77
C ILE A 73 2.52 10.07 -12.56
N PRO A 74 1.53 10.95 -12.78
CA PRO A 74 0.13 10.53 -12.80
C PRO A 74 -0.17 9.66 -14.04
N GLU A 75 -0.13 8.34 -13.88
CA GLU A 75 -0.38 7.39 -14.99
C GLU A 75 -1.25 6.21 -14.51
N HIS A 76 -2.33 5.91 -15.23
CA HIS A 76 -3.28 4.87 -14.80
C HIS A 76 -2.74 3.44 -14.89
N ALA A 77 -2.18 3.05 -16.04
CA ALA A 77 -1.92 1.65 -16.36
C ALA A 77 -0.81 1.04 -15.48
N ARG A 78 0.35 1.72 -15.39
CA ARG A 78 1.50 1.24 -14.61
C ARG A 78 1.21 1.25 -13.10
N SER A 79 0.48 2.26 -12.62
CA SER A 79 0.08 2.36 -11.22
C SER A 79 -0.90 1.25 -10.82
N THR A 80 -1.88 0.93 -11.68
CA THR A 80 -2.83 -0.17 -11.40
C THR A 80 -2.10 -1.51 -11.28
N ARG A 81 -1.11 -1.76 -12.14
CA ARG A 81 -0.31 -3.00 -12.06
C ARG A 81 0.51 -3.08 -10.77
N LEU A 82 1.09 -1.96 -10.32
CA LEU A 82 1.82 -1.91 -9.05
C LEU A 82 0.92 -2.27 -7.86
N LEU A 83 -0.29 -1.70 -7.82
CA LEU A 83 -1.28 -1.99 -6.78
C LEU A 83 -1.62 -3.48 -6.74
N TRP A 84 -1.94 -4.09 -7.88
CA TRP A 84 -2.27 -5.52 -7.92
C TRP A 84 -1.13 -6.40 -7.45
N ILE A 85 0.11 -6.09 -7.82
CA ILE A 85 1.28 -6.86 -7.35
C ILE A 85 1.43 -6.71 -5.83
N ASN A 86 1.36 -5.49 -5.30
CA ASN A 86 1.46 -5.26 -3.85
C ASN A 86 0.31 -5.95 -3.08
N SER A 87 -0.92 -5.89 -3.60
CA SER A 87 -2.07 -6.60 -3.02
C SER A 87 -1.88 -8.11 -3.05
N PHE A 88 -1.41 -8.66 -4.17
CA PHE A 88 -1.18 -10.11 -4.31
C PHE A 88 -0.08 -10.59 -3.37
N VAL A 89 1.06 -9.91 -3.32
CA VAL A 89 2.18 -10.28 -2.44
C VAL A 89 1.76 -10.16 -0.97
N THR A 90 1.00 -9.12 -0.60
CA THR A 90 0.42 -8.98 0.73
C THR A 90 -0.46 -10.18 1.09
N ALA A 91 -1.41 -10.53 0.21
CA ALA A 91 -2.31 -11.65 0.44
C ALA A 91 -1.58 -13.00 0.46
N LEU A 92 -0.52 -13.16 -0.35
CA LEU A 92 0.36 -14.33 -0.32
C LEU A 92 1.04 -14.50 1.03
N CYS A 93 1.53 -13.41 1.63
CA CYS A 93 2.08 -13.45 2.99
C CYS A 93 1.02 -13.90 4.01
N PHE A 94 -0.22 -13.44 3.92
CA PHE A 94 -1.29 -13.93 4.82
C PHE A 94 -1.69 -15.38 4.55
N ALA A 95 -1.67 -15.82 3.28
CA ALA A 95 -2.04 -17.17 2.89
C ALA A 95 -1.08 -18.24 3.44
N VAL A 96 0.14 -17.88 3.83
CA VAL A 96 1.09 -18.81 4.46
C VAL A 96 0.89 -18.96 5.97
N ILE A 97 0.12 -18.08 6.63
CA ILE A 97 -0.11 -18.16 8.09
C ILE A 97 -0.71 -19.50 8.53
N PRO A 98 -1.74 -20.06 7.86
CA PRO A 98 -2.27 -21.37 8.21
C PRO A 98 -1.23 -22.50 8.15
N MET A 99 -0.12 -22.32 7.42
CA MET A 99 0.96 -23.29 7.26
C MET A 99 2.05 -23.18 8.36
N LEU A 100 2.12 -22.07 9.09
CA LEU A 100 3.12 -21.85 10.14
C LEU A 100 2.88 -22.74 11.38
N PRO A 101 3.93 -23.36 11.96
CA PRO A 101 3.82 -24.12 13.20
C PRO A 101 3.41 -23.22 14.38
N GLY A 102 2.53 -23.72 15.26
CA GLY A 102 2.10 -22.98 16.45
C GLY A 102 1.44 -23.86 17.54
N PRO A 103 1.33 -23.36 18.78
CA PRO A 103 0.88 -24.08 19.98
C PRO A 103 -0.48 -24.76 19.83
N SER A 104 -1.39 -24.02 19.19
CA SER A 104 -2.79 -24.40 18.98
C SER A 104 -2.94 -25.64 18.09
N ARG A 105 -1.88 -26.01 17.35
CA ARG A 105 -1.85 -27.23 16.51
C ARG A 105 -1.76 -28.53 17.31
N SER A 106 -1.63 -28.51 18.63
CA SER A 106 -1.63 -29.75 19.42
C SER A 106 -3.02 -30.15 19.95
N GLY A 107 -3.89 -29.17 20.25
CA GLY A 107 -5.22 -29.42 20.85
C GLY A 107 -6.39 -29.46 19.85
N LEU A 108 -6.40 -28.56 18.84
CA LEU A 108 -7.47 -28.54 17.83
C LEU A 108 -7.20 -29.52 16.68
N ARG A 109 -5.91 -29.80 16.41
CA ARG A 109 -5.48 -30.72 15.35
C ARG A 109 -5.77 -32.17 15.72
N THR A 110 -5.58 -32.58 16.98
CA THR A 110 -5.99 -33.91 17.47
C THR A 110 -7.49 -34.16 17.31
N TRP A 111 -8.31 -33.11 17.39
CA TRP A 111 -9.76 -33.19 17.14
C TRP A 111 -10.10 -33.26 15.63
N LEU A 112 -9.22 -32.78 14.74
CA LEU A 112 -9.45 -32.71 13.28
C LEU A 112 -8.60 -33.70 12.44
N THR A 113 -7.67 -34.46 13.03
CA THR A 113 -6.70 -35.32 12.29
C THR A 113 -7.18 -36.73 11.93
N HIS A 114 -8.47 -36.93 11.67
CA HIS A 114 -8.86 -38.08 10.85
C HIS A 114 -8.88 -37.66 9.36
N SER A 115 -7.73 -37.74 8.69
CA SER A 115 -7.56 -37.81 7.23
C SER A 115 -7.87 -36.58 6.34
N SER A 116 -8.56 -35.53 6.78
CA SER A 116 -9.02 -34.43 5.89
C SER A 116 -8.28 -33.08 6.03
N SER A 117 -7.36 -32.91 6.99
CA SER A 117 -6.86 -31.57 7.37
C SER A 117 -6.04 -30.84 6.31
N THR A 118 -5.24 -31.53 5.50
CA THR A 118 -4.38 -30.87 4.50
C THR A 118 -5.16 -30.20 3.39
N ARG A 119 -6.27 -30.80 2.94
CA ARG A 119 -7.13 -30.22 1.91
C ARG A 119 -7.79 -28.93 2.39
N ILE A 120 -8.23 -28.89 3.65
CA ILE A 120 -8.86 -27.70 4.25
C ILE A 120 -7.85 -26.55 4.34
N GLU A 121 -6.61 -26.82 4.76
CA GLU A 121 -5.55 -25.79 4.84
C GLU A 121 -5.27 -25.16 3.46
N PHE A 122 -5.13 -25.97 2.40
CA PHE A 122 -4.94 -25.45 1.04
C PHE A 122 -6.13 -24.63 0.55
N VAL A 123 -7.37 -25.07 0.83
CA VAL A 123 -8.58 -24.33 0.46
C VAL A 123 -8.64 -22.99 1.19
N VAL A 124 -8.36 -22.97 2.49
CA VAL A 124 -8.32 -21.74 3.30
C VAL A 124 -7.22 -20.80 2.80
N SER A 125 -6.00 -21.28 2.57
CA SER A 125 -4.91 -20.46 2.02
C SER A 125 -5.25 -19.91 0.63
N GLY A 126 -5.85 -20.72 -0.25
CA GLY A 126 -6.30 -20.28 -1.56
C GLY A 126 -7.39 -19.20 -1.48
N ALA A 127 -8.36 -19.37 -0.58
CA ALA A 127 -9.40 -18.38 -0.33
C ALA A 127 -8.82 -17.07 0.24
N VAL A 128 -7.90 -17.15 1.20
CA VAL A 128 -7.19 -15.97 1.76
C VAL A 128 -6.41 -15.23 0.67
N LEU A 129 -5.73 -15.96 -0.22
CA LEU A 129 -4.99 -15.34 -1.33
C LEU A 129 -5.92 -14.54 -2.25
N VAL A 130 -7.02 -15.15 -2.72
CA VAL A 130 -7.96 -14.51 -3.65
C VAL A 130 -8.72 -13.38 -2.96
N LEU A 131 -9.40 -13.66 -1.85
CA LEU A 131 -10.22 -12.69 -1.15
C LEU A 131 -9.37 -11.57 -0.54
N GLY A 132 -8.19 -11.90 0.00
CA GLY A 132 -7.26 -10.92 0.53
C GLY A 132 -6.73 -9.96 -0.54
N THR A 133 -6.38 -10.48 -1.72
CA THR A 133 -5.95 -9.62 -2.85
C THR A 133 -7.06 -8.65 -3.24
N LEU A 134 -8.30 -9.16 -3.38
CA LEU A 134 -9.47 -8.34 -3.72
C LEU A 134 -9.79 -7.31 -2.63
N ALA A 135 -9.70 -7.69 -1.36
CA ALA A 135 -9.95 -6.81 -0.23
C ALA A 135 -8.94 -5.65 -0.19
N VAL A 136 -7.64 -5.93 -0.30
CA VAL A 136 -6.60 -4.88 -0.30
C VAL A 136 -6.72 -3.96 -1.51
N ALA A 137 -7.00 -4.51 -2.69
CA ALA A 137 -7.24 -3.70 -3.89
C ALA A 137 -8.52 -2.85 -3.77
N GLY A 138 -9.59 -3.41 -3.21
CA GLY A 138 -10.86 -2.73 -2.97
C GLY A 138 -10.76 -1.58 -1.97
N LEU A 139 -10.09 -1.81 -0.83
CA LEU A 139 -9.82 -0.76 0.17
C LEU A 139 -8.95 0.36 -0.43
N SER A 140 -7.91 0.01 -1.17
CA SER A 140 -7.07 0.96 -1.90
C SER A 140 -7.89 1.77 -2.93
N HIS A 141 -8.83 1.13 -3.61
CA HIS A 141 -9.73 1.83 -4.53
C HIS A 141 -10.65 2.82 -3.78
N ALA A 142 -11.23 2.41 -2.66
CA ALA A 142 -12.04 3.29 -1.81
C ALA A 142 -11.25 4.53 -1.37
N GLU A 143 -9.99 4.36 -0.99
CA GLU A 143 -9.11 5.48 -0.61
C GLU A 143 -8.86 6.45 -1.77
N SER A 144 -8.70 5.92 -2.99
CA SER A 144 -8.56 6.76 -4.18
C SER A 144 -9.82 7.64 -4.43
N LEU A 145 -11.01 7.15 -4.05
CA LEU A 145 -12.24 7.93 -4.08
C LEU A 145 -12.25 9.00 -2.98
N GLY A 146 -11.80 8.65 -1.77
CA GLY A 146 -11.64 9.56 -0.64
C GLY A 146 -10.77 10.77 -0.99
N PHE A 147 -9.60 10.54 -1.59
CA PHE A 147 -8.70 11.63 -2.02
C PHE A 147 -9.32 12.58 -3.04
N ARG A 148 -10.17 12.08 -3.93
CA ARG A 148 -10.89 12.93 -4.90
C ARG A 148 -11.92 13.81 -4.20
N LEU A 149 -12.64 13.27 -3.22
CA LEU A 149 -13.60 14.04 -2.43
C LEU A 149 -12.89 15.12 -1.59
N ILE A 150 -11.79 14.76 -0.93
CA ILE A 150 -10.95 15.71 -0.19
C ILE A 150 -10.40 16.78 -1.14
N GLY A 151 -9.90 16.38 -2.30
CA GLY A 151 -9.39 17.29 -3.32
C GLY A 151 -10.44 18.29 -3.79
N LYS A 152 -11.67 17.83 -4.08
CA LYS A 152 -12.80 18.70 -4.45
C LYS A 152 -13.13 19.70 -3.34
N ARG A 153 -13.18 19.27 -2.08
CA ARG A 153 -13.47 20.15 -0.92
C ARG A 153 -12.38 21.19 -0.68
N ARG A 154 -11.11 20.82 -0.85
CA ARG A 154 -9.94 21.69 -0.63
C ARG A 154 -9.49 22.47 -1.87
N LYS A 155 -10.22 22.36 -2.99
CA LYS A 155 -9.85 22.94 -4.29
C LYS A 155 -8.45 22.49 -4.76
N TRP A 156 -8.06 21.26 -4.45
CA TRP A 156 -6.84 20.63 -4.97
C TRP A 156 -7.12 19.93 -6.29
N ARG A 157 -6.13 19.89 -7.18
CA ARG A 157 -6.22 19.24 -8.50
C ARG A 157 -5.87 17.76 -8.41
N ILE A 158 -6.69 17.00 -7.68
CA ILE A 158 -6.55 15.54 -7.56
C ILE A 158 -7.36 14.85 -8.65
N THR A 159 -6.72 14.54 -9.78
CA THR A 159 -7.35 13.73 -10.84
C THR A 159 -7.43 12.26 -10.41
N PRO A 160 -8.28 11.43 -11.06
CA PRO A 160 -8.31 10.00 -10.80
C PRO A 160 -6.94 9.33 -10.95
N ASP A 161 -6.12 9.77 -11.91
CA ASP A 161 -4.80 9.17 -12.15
C ASP A 161 -3.77 9.57 -11.09
N VAL A 162 -3.84 10.80 -10.58
CA VAL A 162 -3.06 11.22 -9.41
C VAL A 162 -3.44 10.38 -8.19
N ALA A 163 -4.72 10.28 -7.87
CA ALA A 163 -5.20 9.53 -6.70
C ALA A 163 -4.78 8.06 -6.76
N ARG A 164 -4.98 7.40 -7.91
CA ARG A 164 -4.55 6.01 -8.11
C ARG A 164 -3.03 5.87 -7.99
N SER A 165 -2.26 6.77 -8.60
CA SER A 165 -0.79 6.70 -8.52
C SER A 165 -0.29 6.86 -7.09
N ILE A 166 -0.89 7.74 -6.28
CA ILE A 166 -0.59 7.87 -4.85
C ILE A 166 -0.85 6.55 -4.13
N VAL A 167 -2.08 6.03 -4.23
CA VAL A 167 -2.52 4.83 -3.50
C VAL A 167 -1.71 3.60 -3.93
N SER A 168 -1.45 3.43 -5.23
CA SER A 168 -0.64 2.32 -5.74
C SER A 168 0.77 2.30 -5.15
N HIS A 169 1.41 3.46 -4.98
CA HIS A 169 2.73 3.52 -4.34
C HIS A 169 2.64 3.36 -2.82
N ALA A 170 1.63 3.94 -2.18
CA ALA A 170 1.40 3.79 -0.73
C ALA A 170 1.01 2.37 -0.32
N SER A 171 0.48 1.55 -1.25
CA SER A 171 0.05 0.17 -1.00
C SER A 171 1.14 -0.76 -0.45
N ILE A 172 2.43 -0.37 -0.51
CA ILE A 172 3.51 -1.05 0.19
C ILE A 172 3.28 -1.12 1.71
N GLY A 173 2.53 -0.18 2.29
CA GLY A 173 2.12 -0.22 3.70
C GLY A 173 1.34 -1.50 4.05
N TRP A 174 0.57 -2.05 3.10
CA TRP A 174 -0.11 -3.34 3.27
C TRP A 174 0.85 -4.54 3.24
N LEU A 175 2.00 -4.46 2.59
CA LEU A 175 2.98 -5.54 2.67
C LEU A 175 3.73 -5.49 4.00
N ILE A 176 4.07 -4.29 4.46
CA ILE A 176 4.63 -4.08 5.81
C ILE A 176 3.66 -4.65 6.85
N PHE A 177 2.35 -4.48 6.65
CA PHE A 177 1.31 -5.15 7.45
C PHE A 177 1.48 -6.64 7.55
N ALA A 178 1.57 -7.33 6.41
CA ALA A 178 1.68 -8.77 6.43
C ALA A 178 2.95 -9.22 7.16
N VAL A 179 4.09 -8.59 6.88
CA VAL A 179 5.38 -8.97 7.47
C VAL A 179 5.39 -8.73 8.99
N VAL A 180 4.98 -7.55 9.46
CA VAL A 180 4.95 -7.24 10.90
C VAL A 180 3.99 -8.15 11.65
N THR A 181 2.81 -8.38 11.07
CA THR A 181 1.78 -9.26 11.67
C THR A 181 2.28 -10.69 11.81
N ILE A 182 2.88 -11.25 10.75
CA ILE A 182 3.45 -12.60 10.79
C ILE A 182 4.54 -12.68 11.85
N GLY A 183 5.45 -11.70 11.91
CA GLY A 183 6.51 -11.66 12.92
C GLY A 183 5.96 -11.64 14.35
N LEU A 184 5.01 -10.75 14.63
CA LEU A 184 4.36 -10.65 15.94
C LEU A 184 3.61 -11.94 16.30
N MET A 185 2.92 -12.57 15.35
CA MET A 185 2.24 -13.85 15.57
C MET A 185 3.22 -14.98 15.87
N ILE A 186 4.36 -15.06 15.17
CA ILE A 186 5.40 -16.07 15.45
C ILE A 186 5.92 -15.91 16.87
N VAL A 187 6.25 -14.68 17.28
CA VAL A 187 6.74 -14.39 18.63
C VAL A 187 5.68 -14.70 19.69
N ALA A 188 4.42 -14.26 19.48
CA ALA A 188 3.31 -14.55 20.39
C ALA A 188 3.09 -16.06 20.56
N ASN A 189 3.15 -16.83 19.46
CA ASN A 189 3.05 -18.28 19.50
C ASN A 189 4.19 -18.93 20.30
N GLN A 190 5.44 -18.48 20.11
CA GLN A 190 6.56 -19.02 20.88
C GLN A 190 6.44 -18.72 22.38
N ILE A 191 6.00 -17.51 22.75
CA ILE A 191 5.76 -17.14 24.15
C ILE A 191 4.65 -18.01 24.74
N ALA A 192 3.53 -18.18 24.01
CA ALA A 192 2.43 -19.03 24.43
C ALA A 192 2.87 -20.49 24.61
N ASP A 193 3.63 -21.05 23.67
CA ASP A 193 4.18 -22.40 23.76
C ASP A 193 5.07 -22.58 24.99
N ASN A 194 5.99 -21.65 25.21
CA ASN A 194 6.91 -21.71 26.34
C ASN A 194 6.17 -21.59 27.67
N ALA A 195 5.18 -20.70 27.76
CA ALA A 195 4.39 -20.50 28.96
C ALA A 195 3.46 -21.70 29.25
N LEU A 196 2.88 -22.32 28.23
CA LEU A 196 2.05 -23.53 28.40
C LEU A 196 2.86 -24.75 28.85
N ARG A 197 4.15 -24.83 28.50
CA ARG A 197 5.05 -25.91 28.93
C ARG A 197 5.50 -25.80 30.39
N HIS A 198 5.56 -24.59 30.95
CA HIS A 198 6.16 -24.34 32.27
C HIS A 198 5.19 -23.73 33.31
N GLY A 199 4.01 -23.25 32.90
CA GLY A 199 3.11 -22.48 33.74
C GLY A 199 1.95 -23.28 34.36
N SER A 200 1.48 -22.82 35.53
CA SER A 200 0.21 -23.26 36.11
C SER A 200 -0.97 -22.79 35.24
N GLY A 201 -2.01 -23.61 35.13
CA GLY A 201 -3.08 -23.48 34.13
C GLY A 201 -3.94 -22.20 34.16
N GLU A 202 -3.77 -21.33 35.16
CA GLU A 202 -4.58 -20.12 35.36
C GLU A 202 -4.44 -19.10 34.21
N LYS A 203 -3.29 -19.05 33.53
CA LYS A 203 -3.06 -18.10 32.41
C LYS A 203 -3.36 -18.67 31.02
N ARG A 204 -3.87 -19.91 30.95
CA ARG A 204 -4.05 -20.63 29.67
C ARG A 204 -4.98 -19.91 28.70
N LEU A 205 -6.06 -19.32 29.19
CA LEU A 205 -7.03 -18.60 28.36
C LEU A 205 -6.40 -17.35 27.73
N TYR A 206 -5.66 -16.55 28.50
CA TYR A 206 -4.97 -15.36 27.99
C TYR A 206 -3.93 -15.71 26.91
N LEU A 207 -3.14 -16.76 27.14
CA LEU A 207 -2.14 -17.24 26.16
C LEU A 207 -2.76 -17.72 24.85
N MET A 208 -4.02 -18.16 24.84
CA MET A 208 -4.74 -18.53 23.62
C MET A 208 -5.13 -17.31 22.78
N PHE A 209 -5.39 -16.14 23.39
CA PHE A 209 -5.79 -14.93 22.69
C PHE A 209 -4.63 -14.02 22.27
N MET A 210 -3.44 -14.20 22.85
CA MET A 210 -2.25 -13.40 22.55
C MET A 210 -1.93 -13.29 21.03
N PRO A 211 -2.06 -14.34 20.20
CA PRO A 211 -1.83 -14.20 18.75
C PRO A 211 -2.87 -13.33 18.04
N VAL A 212 -4.11 -13.29 18.53
CA VAL A 212 -5.18 -12.45 17.98
C VAL A 212 -4.90 -10.98 18.29
N GLU A 213 -4.52 -10.68 19.54
CA GLU A 213 -4.11 -9.32 19.95
C GLU A 213 -2.90 -8.84 19.14
N ALA A 214 -1.89 -9.71 18.97
CA ALA A 214 -0.73 -9.44 18.13
C ALA A 214 -1.11 -9.15 16.67
N ALA A 215 -2.09 -9.90 16.12
CA ALA A 215 -2.58 -9.67 14.77
C ALA A 215 -3.33 -8.35 14.63
N LEU A 216 -4.17 -7.99 15.60
CA LEU A 216 -4.88 -6.71 15.63
C LEU A 216 -3.90 -5.52 15.77
N LEU A 217 -2.87 -5.65 16.62
CA LEU A 217 -1.83 -4.64 16.76
C LEU A 217 -1.05 -4.47 15.45
N GLY A 218 -0.66 -5.57 14.81
CA GLY A 218 -0.03 -5.56 13.49
C GLY A 218 -0.91 -4.84 12.45
N ALA A 219 -2.21 -5.08 12.46
CA ALA A 219 -3.18 -4.42 11.58
C ALA A 219 -3.25 -2.91 11.80
N GLY A 220 -3.36 -2.47 13.05
CA GLY A 220 -3.41 -1.05 13.39
C GLY A 220 -2.15 -0.30 12.96
N LEU A 221 -0.96 -0.83 13.27
CA LEU A 221 0.32 -0.20 12.93
C LEU A 221 0.51 -0.03 11.42
N SER A 222 -0.08 -0.93 10.64
CA SER A 222 0.22 -1.01 9.22
C SER A 222 -0.80 -0.29 8.38
N LEU A 223 -2.06 -0.25 8.84
CA LEU A 223 -3.03 0.74 8.38
C LEU A 223 -2.45 2.14 8.58
N LEU A 224 -1.88 2.43 9.77
CA LEU A 224 -1.22 3.71 10.03
C LEU A 224 -0.07 4.00 9.05
N CYS A 225 0.74 2.99 8.70
CA CYS A 225 1.81 3.13 7.71
C CYS A 225 1.26 3.46 6.31
N PHE A 226 0.26 2.72 5.84
CA PHE A 226 -0.41 2.99 4.56
C PHE A 226 -0.99 4.40 4.52
N GLU A 227 -1.78 4.78 5.53
CA GLU A 227 -2.39 6.11 5.65
C GLU A 227 -1.35 7.22 5.67
N THR A 228 -0.25 7.03 6.40
CA THR A 228 0.85 8.01 6.46
C THR A 228 1.48 8.21 5.08
N LEU A 229 1.80 7.14 4.37
CA LEU A 229 2.37 7.22 3.01
C LEU A 229 1.39 7.84 2.03
N ALA A 230 0.11 7.45 2.09
CA ALA A 230 -0.92 7.95 1.21
C ALA A 230 -1.19 9.44 1.44
N TYR A 231 -1.22 9.89 2.70
CA TYR A 231 -1.33 11.30 3.08
C TYR A 231 -0.14 12.13 2.60
N ILE A 232 1.09 11.62 2.76
CA ILE A 232 2.29 12.28 2.21
C ILE A 232 2.17 12.42 0.69
N GLY A 233 1.75 11.36 0.00
CA GLY A 233 1.54 11.39 -1.44
C GLY A 233 0.47 12.39 -1.87
N LEU A 234 -0.64 12.48 -1.14
CA LEU A 234 -1.70 13.47 -1.35
C LEU A 234 -1.16 14.90 -1.27
N LEU A 235 -0.38 15.21 -0.23
CA LEU A 235 0.22 16.54 -0.07
C LEU A 235 1.22 16.88 -1.19
N ARG A 236 2.02 15.90 -1.62
CA ARG A 236 3.06 16.08 -2.65
C ARG A 236 2.52 16.12 -4.08
N CYS A 237 1.32 15.61 -4.30
CA CYS A 237 0.71 15.53 -5.63
C CYS A 237 -0.57 16.37 -5.78
N ARG A 238 -0.91 17.22 -4.81
CA ARG A 238 -2.14 18.03 -4.79
C ARG A 238 -2.35 18.94 -6.00
N TYR A 239 -1.27 19.33 -6.67
CA TYR A 239 -1.27 20.12 -7.90
C TYR A 239 -0.43 19.46 -8.99
N ALA A 240 -0.27 18.12 -8.95
CA ALA A 240 0.53 17.42 -9.95
C ALA A 240 -0.09 17.64 -11.33
N ASN A 241 0.75 18.06 -12.29
CA ASN A 241 0.29 18.24 -13.66
C ASN A 241 0.19 16.86 -14.32
N GLY A 242 -0.88 16.65 -15.09
CA GLY A 242 -0.96 15.47 -15.95
C GLY A 242 0.11 15.56 -17.04
N HIS A 243 0.61 14.42 -17.53
CA HIS A 243 1.43 14.45 -18.73
C HIS A 243 0.56 14.93 -19.90
N SER A 244 0.85 16.12 -20.43
CA SER A 244 0.57 16.39 -21.83
C SER A 244 1.37 15.36 -22.64
N PRO A 245 0.75 14.61 -23.56
CA PRO A 245 1.52 13.75 -24.45
C PRO A 245 2.55 14.63 -25.16
N VAL A 246 3.84 14.29 -25.02
CA VAL A 246 4.88 14.88 -25.86
C VAL A 246 4.54 14.44 -27.28
N VAL A 247 4.10 15.39 -28.09
CA VAL A 247 3.78 15.19 -29.51
C VAL A 247 5.08 14.90 -30.27
#